data_AF-A0A1V9FTH3-F1
#
_entry.id   AF-A0A1V9FTH3-F1
#
_cell.length_a   1.000
_cell.length_b   1.000
_cell.length_c   1.000
_cell.angle_alpha   90.00
_cell.angle_beta   90.00
_cell.angle_gamma   90.00
#
_symmetry.space_group_name_H-M   'P 1'
#
loop_
_entity.id
_entity.type
_entity.pdbx_description
1 polymer ?
#
loop_
_entity_poly.entity_id
_entity_poly.type
_entity_poly.pdbx_seq_one_letter_code
_entity_poly.pdbx_strand_id
1 'polypeptide(L)'
;MSKLTPLLLALLLSLNAGAQGVFSNNTNAALKMVIEDYPNHFNNIKGDRIAAYEPAVDYKSKVIIPGSVNCVLTQYKTNEAFSWKCDLFSSADFQKAKARFSDLFNEIHNTIIKMEGQKPAILNGQYQAPEKEKKQTTITFHFLPGTGIIQKLHVEMLLRSEGGLWKIVLQVYEEPAGEASMQAMAKY
;
A
#
# COMPACT_ATOMS: atom_id res chain seq x y z
N MET A 1 -64.77 26.77 15.70
CA MET A 1 -64.50 25.75 14.66
C MET A 1 -63.03 25.86 14.26
N SER A 2 -62.31 24.72 14.28
CA SER A 2 -61.06 24.36 13.55
C SER A 2 -59.92 25.38 13.46
N LYS A 3 -58.83 25.30 14.23
CA LYS A 3 -57.65 24.38 14.23
C LYS A 3 -56.57 24.66 13.15
N LEU A 4 -55.32 24.56 13.63
CA LEU A 4 -54.00 24.32 12.99
C LEU A 4 -53.20 25.56 12.55
N THR A 5 -51.86 25.71 12.61
CA THR A 5 -50.67 25.16 13.31
C THR A 5 -49.49 25.94 12.68
N PRO A 6 -48.41 26.33 13.39
CA PRO A 6 -47.28 27.01 12.76
C PRO A 6 -46.31 26.01 12.12
N LEU A 7 -45.78 26.29 10.93
CA LEU A 7 -44.73 25.46 10.30
C LEU A 7 -43.52 26.31 9.89
N LEU A 8 -42.53 26.24 10.79
CA LEU A 8 -41.07 26.23 10.57
C LEU A 8 -40.60 26.31 9.09
N LEU A 9 -39.89 27.38 8.74
CA LEU A 9 -39.09 27.47 7.52
C LEU A 9 -37.62 27.71 7.89
N ALA A 10 -36.98 26.69 8.47
CA ALA A 10 -35.52 26.62 8.59
C ALA A 10 -35.00 25.86 7.36
N LEU A 11 -34.80 26.59 6.25
CA LEU A 11 -34.22 26.03 5.05
C LEU A 11 -32.71 25.82 5.29
N LEU A 12 -32.32 24.55 5.16
CA LEU A 12 -31.00 23.99 5.39
C LEU A 12 -29.92 24.67 4.54
N LEU A 13 -29.07 25.47 5.17
CA LEU A 13 -27.70 25.68 4.70
C LEU A 13 -26.93 24.39 5.01
N SER A 14 -27.04 23.39 4.14
CA SER A 14 -26.12 22.25 4.16
C SER A 14 -24.75 22.78 3.75
N LEU A 15 -23.96 23.15 4.76
CA LEU A 15 -22.53 23.35 4.66
C LEU A 15 -21.96 22.14 3.92
N ASN A 16 -21.35 22.38 2.76
CA ASN A 16 -20.43 21.44 2.18
C ASN A 16 -19.32 21.23 3.21
N ALA A 17 -19.46 20.19 4.03
CA ALA A 17 -18.37 19.63 4.79
C ALA A 17 -17.40 19.05 3.75
N GLY A 18 -16.54 19.91 3.21
CA GLY A 18 -15.32 19.46 2.57
C GLY A 18 -14.66 18.53 3.56
N ALA A 19 -14.53 17.26 3.16
CA ALA A 19 -13.83 16.25 3.92
C ALA A 19 -12.55 16.89 4.46
N GLN A 20 -12.49 17.08 5.78
CA GLN A 20 -11.31 17.60 6.43
C GLN A 20 -10.20 16.61 6.11
N GLY A 21 -9.24 17.04 5.30
CA GLY A 21 -8.01 16.31 5.02
C GLY A 21 -7.20 16.22 6.31
N VAL A 22 -7.60 15.32 7.19
CA VAL A 22 -6.70 14.74 8.17
C VAL A 22 -5.77 13.88 7.32
N PHE A 23 -4.52 14.32 7.15
CA PHE A 23 -3.47 13.47 6.62
C PHE A 23 -3.54 12.14 7.37
N SER A 24 -4.05 11.13 6.69
CA SER A 24 -4.18 9.80 7.28
C SER A 24 -2.78 9.23 7.32
N ASN A 25 -2.07 9.42 8.45
CA ASN A 25 -0.79 8.74 8.72
C ASN A 25 -0.94 7.20 8.77
N ASN A 26 -2.13 6.66 8.55
CA ASN A 26 -2.36 5.23 8.65
C ASN A 26 -1.55 4.43 7.63
N THR A 27 -1.28 4.99 6.44
CA THR A 27 -0.45 4.33 5.41
C THR A 27 0.99 4.18 5.90
N ASN A 28 1.61 5.24 6.42
CA ASN A 28 2.99 5.17 6.91
C ASN A 28 3.13 4.30 8.17
N ALA A 29 2.14 4.34 9.06
CA ALA A 29 2.13 3.54 10.27
C ALA A 29 2.02 2.05 9.94
N ALA A 30 1.12 1.68 9.02
CA ALA A 30 1.00 0.30 8.54
C ALA A 30 2.26 -0.16 7.80
N LEU A 31 2.79 0.64 6.87
CA LEU A 31 4.01 0.31 6.15
C LEU A 31 5.20 0.13 7.11
N LYS A 32 5.30 0.98 8.13
CA LYS A 32 6.31 0.86 9.19
C LYS A 32 6.19 -0.47 9.92
N MET A 33 4.98 -0.85 10.36
CA MET A 33 4.75 -2.15 11.01
C MET A 33 5.13 -3.33 10.10
N VAL A 34 4.86 -3.24 8.80
CA VAL A 34 5.26 -4.28 7.83
C VAL A 34 6.78 -4.39 7.76
N ILE A 35 7.47 -3.28 7.50
CA ILE A 35 8.93 -3.27 7.33
C ILE A 35 9.64 -3.68 8.63
N GLU A 36 9.17 -3.21 9.79
CA GLU A 36 9.76 -3.56 11.09
C GLU A 36 9.55 -5.02 11.48
N ASP A 37 8.59 -5.73 10.88
CA ASP A 37 8.41 -7.17 11.09
C ASP A 37 9.25 -8.05 10.14
N TYR A 38 10.00 -7.45 9.21
CA TYR A 38 10.89 -8.19 8.31
C TYR A 38 11.90 -9.11 9.02
N PRO A 39 12.56 -8.72 10.14
CA PRO A 39 13.47 -9.63 10.86
C PRO A 39 12.77 -10.90 11.37
N ASN A 40 11.45 -10.86 11.55
CA ASN A 40 10.63 -12.01 11.94
C ASN A 40 10.04 -12.74 10.74
N HIS A 41 10.50 -12.45 9.52
CA HIS A 41 9.94 -12.99 8.27
C HIS A 41 8.42 -12.74 8.15
N PHE A 42 7.97 -11.56 8.59
CA PHE A 42 6.56 -11.15 8.63
C PHE A 42 5.64 -12.09 9.44
N ASN A 43 6.20 -12.94 10.31
CA ASN A 43 5.42 -13.94 11.05
C ASN A 43 4.41 -13.31 12.02
N ASN A 44 4.71 -12.13 12.58
CA ASN A 44 3.81 -11.48 13.53
C ASN A 44 2.62 -10.84 12.81
N ILE A 45 2.83 -10.36 11.58
CA ILE A 45 1.79 -9.78 10.74
C ILE A 45 1.05 -10.79 9.85
N LYS A 46 1.46 -12.07 9.87
CA LYS A 46 0.80 -13.17 9.16
C LYS A 46 -0.51 -13.58 9.82
N GLY A 47 -1.59 -13.60 9.05
CA GLY A 47 -2.93 -14.03 9.45
C GLY A 47 -3.34 -15.34 8.82
N ASP A 48 -4.65 -15.50 8.61
CA ASP A 48 -5.25 -16.74 8.11
C ASP A 48 -4.80 -17.05 6.68
N ARG A 49 -4.62 -18.34 6.38
CA ARG A 49 -4.33 -18.81 5.02
C ARG A 49 -5.52 -18.52 4.10
N ILE A 50 -5.23 -17.92 2.94
CA ILE A 50 -6.20 -17.64 1.87
C ILE A 50 -6.19 -18.78 0.86
N ALA A 51 -5.02 -19.08 0.32
CA ALA A 51 -4.83 -20.05 -0.76
C ALA A 51 -3.42 -20.64 -0.70
N ALA A 52 -3.21 -21.81 -1.31
CA ALA A 52 -1.88 -22.30 -1.61
C ALA A 52 -1.82 -22.73 -3.07
N TYR A 53 -0.71 -22.40 -3.71
CA TYR A 53 -0.40 -22.71 -5.09
C TYR A 53 1.10 -22.93 -5.15
N GLU A 54 1.56 -24.15 -5.44
CA GLU A 54 3.01 -24.43 -5.35
C GLU A 54 3.82 -23.52 -6.30
N PRO A 55 4.97 -22.96 -5.85
CA PRO A 55 5.62 -23.18 -4.55
C PRO A 55 5.27 -22.14 -3.46
N ALA A 56 4.13 -21.47 -3.54
CA ALA A 56 3.75 -20.36 -2.66
C ALA A 56 2.46 -20.60 -1.86
N VAL A 57 2.31 -19.85 -0.78
CA VAL A 57 1.11 -19.82 0.06
C VAL A 57 0.76 -18.38 0.39
N ASP A 58 -0.50 -18.03 0.18
CA ASP A 58 -1.04 -16.72 0.50
C ASP A 58 -1.76 -16.73 1.84
N TYR A 59 -1.53 -15.66 2.60
CA TYR A 59 -2.13 -15.39 3.89
C TYR A 59 -2.73 -13.99 3.90
N LYS A 60 -3.79 -13.78 4.67
CA LYS A 60 -4.25 -12.44 5.01
C LYS A 60 -3.17 -11.75 5.83
N SER A 61 -2.90 -10.48 5.57
CA SER A 61 -2.10 -9.69 6.50
C SER A 61 -2.98 -9.21 7.67
N LYS A 62 -2.43 -9.29 8.88
CA LYS A 62 -3.01 -8.64 10.08
C LYS A 62 -2.80 -7.13 10.06
N VAL A 63 -1.76 -6.66 9.36
CA VAL A 63 -1.53 -5.24 9.12
C VAL A 63 -2.24 -4.84 7.83
N ILE A 64 -3.21 -3.94 7.98
CA ILE A 64 -4.00 -3.40 6.88
C ILE A 64 -3.84 -1.89 6.82
N ILE A 65 -3.87 -1.33 5.62
CA ILE A 65 -3.99 0.12 5.43
C ILE A 65 -5.48 0.46 5.38
N PRO A 66 -6.00 1.34 6.25
CA PRO A 66 -7.40 1.75 6.21
C PRO A 66 -7.82 2.25 4.82
N GLY A 67 -8.94 1.74 4.32
CA GLY A 67 -9.42 2.03 2.97
C GLY A 67 -8.78 1.23 1.84
N SER A 68 -7.81 0.35 2.15
CA SER A 68 -7.31 -0.61 1.16
C SER A 68 -8.38 -1.64 0.79
N VAL A 69 -8.24 -2.20 -0.40
CA VAL A 69 -9.08 -3.28 -0.93
C VAL A 69 -8.72 -4.59 -0.24
N ASN A 70 -7.43 -4.93 -0.19
CA ASN A 70 -6.90 -6.07 0.54
C ASN A 70 -5.39 -5.91 0.79
N CYS A 71 -4.87 -6.60 1.81
CA CYS A 71 -3.43 -6.80 1.96
C CYS A 71 -3.13 -8.30 2.16
N VAL A 72 -2.16 -8.82 1.43
CA VAL A 72 -1.81 -10.25 1.34
C VAL A 72 -0.33 -10.43 1.63
N LEU A 73 -0.01 -11.48 2.39
CA LEU A 73 1.35 -11.98 2.57
C LEU A 73 1.51 -13.25 1.76
N THR A 74 2.53 -13.31 0.93
CA THR A 74 2.88 -14.49 0.15
C THR A 74 4.20 -15.05 0.66
N GLN A 75 4.19 -16.30 1.09
CA GLN A 75 5.39 -17.06 1.46
C GLN A 75 5.79 -17.96 0.29
N TYR A 76 7.02 -17.85 -0.19
CA TYR A 76 7.60 -18.71 -1.20
C TYR A 76 8.40 -19.83 -0.53
N LYS A 77 8.00 -21.08 -0.75
CA LYS A 77 8.64 -22.27 -0.13
C LYS A 77 10.01 -22.58 -0.70
N THR A 78 10.31 -22.13 -1.91
CA THR A 78 11.57 -22.44 -2.63
C THR A 78 12.79 -21.85 -1.96
N ASN A 79 12.65 -20.70 -1.31
CA ASN A 79 13.76 -19.92 -0.78
C ASN A 79 13.40 -19.20 0.52
N GLU A 80 12.30 -19.60 1.15
CA GLU A 80 11.75 -19.00 2.37
C GLU A 80 11.60 -17.47 2.29
N ALA A 81 11.47 -16.93 1.08
CA ALA A 81 11.23 -15.51 0.87
C ALA A 81 9.77 -15.17 1.12
N PHE A 82 9.54 -13.93 1.51
CA PHE A 82 8.21 -13.41 1.76
C PHE A 82 8.01 -12.11 0.99
N SER A 83 6.76 -11.88 0.59
CA SER A 83 6.31 -10.59 0.11
C SER A 83 5.03 -10.19 0.83
N TRP A 84 4.86 -8.90 1.03
CA TRP A 84 3.64 -8.27 1.46
C TRP A 84 3.17 -7.36 0.33
N LYS A 85 1.90 -7.46 -0.05
CA LYS A 85 1.29 -6.64 -1.08
C LYS A 85 -0.03 -6.10 -0.56
N CYS A 86 -0.31 -4.83 -0.80
CA CYS A 86 -1.60 -4.23 -0.47
C CYS A 86 -2.16 -3.43 -1.64
N ASP A 87 -3.37 -3.77 -2.08
CA ASP A 87 -4.11 -3.04 -3.10
C ASP A 87 -4.80 -1.85 -2.42
N LEU A 88 -4.29 -0.65 -2.65
CA LEU A 88 -4.67 0.55 -1.89
C LEU A 88 -5.87 1.28 -2.48
N PHE A 89 -6.06 1.20 -3.79
CA PHE A 89 -7.08 1.96 -4.49
C PHE A 89 -7.39 1.34 -5.85
N SER A 90 -8.62 1.48 -6.33
CA SER A 90 -9.03 1.08 -7.67
C SER A 90 -10.06 2.04 -8.23
N SER A 91 -9.90 2.47 -9.49
CA SER A 91 -10.89 3.30 -10.18
C SER A 91 -10.80 3.19 -11.70
N ALA A 92 -11.93 3.30 -12.40
CA ALA A 92 -11.94 3.47 -13.85
C ALA A 92 -11.44 4.88 -14.27
N ASP A 93 -11.44 5.85 -13.36
CA ASP A 93 -11.01 7.22 -13.62
C ASP A 93 -9.52 7.39 -13.34
N PHE A 94 -8.74 7.55 -14.42
CA PHE A 94 -7.30 7.76 -14.34
C PHE A 94 -6.92 8.99 -13.51
N GLN A 95 -7.67 10.10 -13.60
CA GLN A 95 -7.30 11.32 -12.88
C GLN A 95 -7.48 11.15 -11.37
N LYS A 96 -8.53 10.43 -10.93
CA LYS A 96 -8.70 10.05 -9.53
C LYS A 96 -7.59 9.15 -9.03
N ALA A 97 -7.22 8.13 -9.82
CA ALA A 97 -6.15 7.22 -9.45
C ALA A 97 -4.78 7.94 -9.41
N LYS A 98 -4.50 8.83 -10.37
CA LYS A 98 -3.29 9.65 -10.40
C LYS A 98 -3.20 10.60 -9.19
N ALA A 99 -4.30 11.26 -8.81
CA ALA A 99 -4.34 12.09 -7.62
C ALA A 99 -4.05 11.26 -6.36
N ARG A 100 -4.76 10.14 -6.17
CA ARG A 100 -4.54 9.26 -5.01
C ARG A 100 -3.13 8.68 -4.96
N PHE A 101 -2.52 8.41 -6.11
CA PHE A 101 -1.13 7.94 -6.21
C PHE A 101 -0.13 9.00 -5.72
N SER A 102 -0.37 10.28 -6.04
CA SER A 102 0.42 11.39 -5.49
C SER A 102 0.25 11.53 -3.98
N ASP A 103 -0.99 11.42 -3.48
CA ASP A 103 -1.26 11.53 -2.04
C ASP A 103 -0.57 10.41 -1.26
N LEU A 104 -0.68 9.17 -1.76
CA LEU A 104 -0.01 8.01 -1.16
C LEU A 104 1.52 8.14 -1.20
N PHE A 105 2.09 8.68 -2.28
CA PHE A 105 3.53 9.00 -2.30
C PHE A 105 3.89 9.97 -1.17
N ASN A 106 3.11 11.04 -0.99
CA ASN A 106 3.33 12.04 0.06
C ASN A 106 3.12 11.48 1.47
N GLU A 107 2.27 10.46 1.64
CA GLU A 107 2.10 9.76 2.91
C GLU A 107 3.30 8.83 3.21
N ILE A 108 3.89 8.21 2.19
CA ILE A 108 4.94 7.16 2.32
C ILE A 108 6.36 7.73 2.33
N HIS A 109 6.65 8.71 1.48
CA HIS A 109 8.00 9.25 1.38
C HIS A 109 8.43 9.88 2.72
N ASN A 110 9.71 9.79 3.04
CA ASN A 110 10.30 10.22 4.30
C ASN A 110 9.77 9.48 5.55
N THR A 111 9.16 8.30 5.40
CA THR A 111 8.80 7.46 6.56
C THR A 111 10.07 7.00 7.29
N ILE A 112 10.12 7.22 8.60
CA ILE A 112 11.24 6.78 9.45
C ILE A 112 10.96 5.36 9.95
N ILE A 113 11.87 4.45 9.63
CA ILE A 113 11.86 3.05 10.05
C ILE A 113 12.89 2.83 11.14
N LYS A 114 12.49 2.13 12.21
CA LYS A 114 13.35 1.82 13.36
C LYS A 114 13.27 0.33 13.67
N MET A 115 14.17 -0.44 13.08
CA MET A 115 14.31 -1.85 13.43
C MET A 115 15.17 -2.00 14.69
N GLU A 116 14.80 -2.96 15.53
CA GLU A 116 15.52 -3.24 16.78
C GLU A 116 17.00 -3.55 16.50
N GLY A 117 17.89 -2.93 17.26
CA GLY A 117 19.34 -3.08 17.10
C GLY A 117 19.95 -2.38 15.88
N GLN A 118 19.18 -1.61 15.10
CA GLN A 118 19.69 -0.89 13.93
C GLN A 118 19.54 0.63 14.06
N LYS A 119 20.38 1.37 13.32
CA LYS A 119 20.19 2.82 13.20
C LYS A 119 18.90 3.10 12.43
N PRO A 120 18.13 4.14 12.80
CA PRO A 120 16.96 4.54 12.02
C PRO A 120 17.31 4.78 10.56
N ALA A 121 16.43 4.34 9.67
CA ALA A 121 16.53 4.60 8.23
C ALA A 121 15.30 5.38 7.75
N ILE A 122 15.49 6.22 6.75
CA ILE A 122 14.42 6.97 6.09
C ILE A 122 14.09 6.27 4.78
N LEU A 123 12.82 5.93 4.58
CA LEU A 123 12.31 5.46 3.31
C LEU A 123 12.15 6.65 2.36
N ASN A 124 12.95 6.70 1.30
CA ASN A 124 12.97 7.79 0.34
C ASN A 124 12.69 7.28 -1.08
N GLY A 125 12.21 8.13 -1.98
CA GLY A 125 11.89 7.79 -3.35
C GLY A 125 11.71 9.06 -4.18
N GLN A 126 11.81 8.93 -5.50
CA GLN A 126 11.52 10.04 -6.41
C GLN A 126 10.13 9.87 -6.99
N TYR A 127 9.30 10.90 -6.86
CA TYR A 127 7.98 10.87 -7.45
C TYR A 127 8.06 10.90 -8.98
N GLN A 128 7.36 9.96 -9.61
CA GLN A 128 7.11 9.98 -11.05
C GLN A 128 5.61 10.07 -11.28
N ALA A 129 5.17 11.12 -11.97
CA ALA A 129 3.78 11.30 -12.30
C ALA A 129 3.34 10.23 -13.32
N PRO A 130 2.24 9.49 -13.06
CA PRO A 130 1.72 8.56 -14.04
C PRO A 130 1.24 9.27 -15.32
N GLU A 131 1.42 8.57 -16.44
CA GLU A 131 0.92 8.93 -17.77
C GLU A 131 -0.12 7.90 -18.19
N LYS A 132 -1.24 8.35 -18.78
CA LYS A 132 -2.39 7.48 -19.08
C LYS A 132 -2.05 6.45 -20.16
N GLU A 133 -1.13 6.80 -21.03
CA GLU A 133 -0.66 6.00 -22.17
C GLU A 133 0.23 4.85 -21.71
N LYS A 134 0.81 4.94 -20.50
CA LYS A 134 1.62 3.89 -19.89
C LYS A 134 0.72 2.95 -19.10
N LYS A 135 0.84 1.64 -19.37
CA LYS A 135 0.08 0.61 -18.64
C LYS A 135 0.47 0.52 -17.16
N GLN A 136 1.66 0.98 -16.79
CA GLN A 136 2.16 0.97 -15.43
C GLN A 136 3.12 2.14 -15.17
N THR A 137 3.12 2.65 -13.94
CA THR A 137 4.14 3.54 -13.38
C THR A 137 4.55 2.97 -12.02
N THR A 138 5.86 2.86 -11.77
CA THR A 138 6.42 2.30 -10.53
C THR A 138 7.32 3.34 -9.87
N ILE A 139 7.11 3.57 -8.58
CA ILE A 139 8.02 4.31 -7.71
C ILE A 139 8.72 3.30 -6.81
N THR A 140 10.03 3.18 -6.96
CA THR A 140 10.87 2.38 -6.07
C THR A 140 11.40 3.26 -4.94
N PHE A 141 11.19 2.82 -3.71
CA PHE A 141 11.73 3.45 -2.52
C PHE A 141 13.02 2.75 -2.07
N HIS A 142 13.89 3.52 -1.42
CA HIS A 142 15.19 3.08 -0.92
C HIS A 142 15.40 3.62 0.49
N PHE A 143 16.16 2.89 1.30
CA PHE A 143 16.45 3.24 2.67
C PHE A 143 17.70 4.14 2.76
N LEU A 144 17.65 5.17 3.60
CA LEU A 144 18.75 6.09 3.86
C LEU A 144 19.04 6.17 5.37
N PRO A 145 20.16 5.64 5.88
CA PRO A 145 21.15 4.84 5.15
C PRO A 145 20.61 3.44 4.82
N GLY A 146 20.97 2.91 3.65
CA GLY A 146 20.62 1.56 3.23
C GLY A 146 21.66 0.56 3.70
N THR A 147 21.64 0.22 4.99
CA THR A 147 22.65 -0.66 5.61
C THR A 147 22.02 -1.80 6.40
N GLY A 148 22.74 -2.91 6.55
CA GLY A 148 22.30 -4.04 7.36
C GLY A 148 21.27 -4.89 6.64
N ILE A 149 20.30 -5.46 7.36
CA ILE A 149 19.30 -6.35 6.74
C ILE A 149 18.27 -5.58 5.91
N ILE A 150 18.01 -4.31 6.23
CA ILE A 150 16.96 -3.51 5.56
C ILE A 150 17.26 -3.29 4.07
N GLN A 151 18.54 -3.32 3.68
CA GLN A 151 18.96 -3.09 2.30
C GLN A 151 18.52 -4.22 1.34
N LYS A 152 18.09 -5.37 1.89
CA LYS A 152 17.55 -6.50 1.12
C LYS A 152 16.06 -6.34 0.80
N LEU A 153 15.39 -5.43 1.49
CA LEU A 153 13.98 -5.14 1.25
C LEU A 153 13.83 -4.16 0.09
N HIS A 154 12.92 -4.50 -0.80
CA HIS A 154 12.41 -3.65 -1.85
C HIS A 154 11.04 -3.14 -1.42
N VAL A 155 10.83 -1.83 -1.58
CA VAL A 155 9.53 -1.20 -1.33
C VAL A 155 9.14 -0.46 -2.58
N GLU A 156 7.97 -0.78 -3.13
CA GLU A 156 7.52 -0.19 -4.39
C GLU A 156 6.05 0.18 -4.33
N MET A 157 5.72 1.33 -4.93
CA MET A 157 4.34 1.73 -5.17
C MET A 157 4.08 1.80 -6.67
N LEU A 158 3.02 1.13 -7.12
CA LEU A 158 2.70 0.95 -8.52
C LEU A 158 1.30 1.50 -8.82
N LEU A 159 1.15 2.22 -9.92
CA LEU A 159 -0.14 2.46 -10.57
C LEU A 159 -0.16 1.60 -11.84
N ARG A 160 -1.11 0.67 -11.96
CA ARG A 160 -1.24 -0.19 -13.15
C ARG A 160 -2.67 -0.26 -13.68
N SER A 161 -2.82 -0.34 -15.00
CA SER A 161 -4.11 -0.55 -15.67
C SER A 161 -4.37 -2.05 -15.85
N GLU A 162 -5.43 -2.54 -15.26
CA GLU A 162 -5.81 -3.95 -15.27
C GLU A 162 -7.35 -4.09 -15.31
N GLY A 163 -7.88 -4.84 -16.28
CA GLY A 163 -9.33 -5.07 -16.37
C GLY A 163 -10.18 -3.80 -16.56
N GLY A 164 -9.63 -2.76 -17.20
CA GLY A 164 -10.30 -1.46 -17.37
C GLY A 164 -10.28 -0.56 -16.12
N LEU A 165 -9.56 -0.97 -15.07
CA LEU A 165 -9.38 -0.21 -13.84
C LEU A 165 -7.92 0.18 -13.65
N TRP A 166 -7.70 1.36 -13.07
CA TRP A 166 -6.41 1.80 -12.54
C TRP A 166 -6.32 1.40 -11.08
N LYS A 167 -5.37 0.50 -10.78
CA LYS A 167 -5.11 0.00 -9.43
C LYS A 167 -3.82 0.60 -8.88
N ILE A 168 -3.86 1.02 -7.62
CA ILE A 168 -2.66 1.39 -6.86
C ILE A 168 -2.29 0.25 -5.93
N VAL A 169 -1.03 -0.19 -6.00
CA VAL A 169 -0.50 -1.30 -5.19
C VAL A 169 0.74 -0.81 -4.47
N LEU A 170 0.86 -1.15 -3.19
CA LEU A 170 2.09 -1.00 -2.41
C LEU A 170 2.62 -2.39 -2.07
N GLN A 171 3.90 -2.63 -2.32
CA GLN A 171 4.53 -3.91 -2.06
C GLN A 171 5.84 -3.77 -1.31
N VAL A 172 6.10 -4.73 -0.43
CA VAL A 172 7.35 -4.91 0.31
C VAL A 172 7.78 -6.35 0.09
N TYR A 173 8.97 -6.57 -0.45
CA TYR A 173 9.44 -7.92 -0.75
C TYR A 173 10.96 -8.01 -0.67
N GLU A 174 11.46 -9.22 -0.50
CA GLU A 174 12.87 -9.55 -0.73
C GLU A 174 13.03 -10.09 -2.15
N GLU A 175 14.01 -9.59 -2.89
CA GLU A 175 14.31 -10.19 -4.19
C GLU A 175 14.81 -11.62 -3.95
N PRO A 176 14.15 -12.64 -4.52
CA PRO A 176 14.61 -14.01 -4.35
C PRO A 176 15.98 -14.12 -5.01
N ALA A 177 16.91 -14.82 -4.36
CA ALA A 177 18.26 -15.01 -4.89
C ALA A 177 18.22 -15.66 -6.30
N GLY A 178 18.37 -14.85 -7.36
CA GLY A 178 18.50 -15.26 -8.76
C GLY A 178 17.42 -14.73 -9.72
N GLU A 179 17.83 -14.42 -10.95
CA GLU A 179 17.08 -13.83 -12.08
C GLU A 179 15.77 -14.55 -12.50
N ALA A 180 15.46 -15.71 -11.92
CA ALA A 180 14.36 -16.58 -12.35
C ALA A 180 12.95 -16.15 -11.88
N SER A 181 12.84 -15.19 -10.97
CA SER A 181 11.56 -14.79 -10.35
C SER A 181 10.81 -13.67 -11.08
N MET A 182 11.50 -12.88 -11.91
CA MET A 182 10.88 -11.81 -12.68
C MET A 182 9.82 -12.32 -13.67
N GLN A 183 9.91 -13.57 -14.13
CA GLN A 183 8.92 -14.17 -15.03
C GLN A 183 7.66 -14.71 -14.32
N ALA A 184 7.71 -14.95 -13.01
CA ALA A 184 6.56 -15.40 -12.23
C ALA A 184 5.69 -14.22 -11.77
N MET A 185 6.30 -13.08 -11.43
CA MET A 185 5.59 -11.85 -11.06
C MET A 185 4.94 -11.14 -12.26
N ALA A 186 5.48 -11.31 -13.47
CA ALA A 186 4.94 -10.71 -14.70
C ALA A 186 3.68 -11.41 -15.25
N LYS A 187 3.23 -12.52 -14.63
CA LYS A 187 2.09 -13.33 -15.09
C LYS A 187 0.81 -13.16 -14.25
N TYR A 188 0.79 -12.24 -13.28
CA TYR A 188 -0.39 -11.97 -12.44
C TYR A 188 -0.72 -10.48 -12.27
#